data_AF-A0A094AQ25-F1
#
_entry.id   AF-A0A094AQ25-F1
#
_cell.length_a   1.000
_cell.length_b   1.000
_cell.length_c   1.000
_cell.angle_alpha   90.00
_cell.angle_beta   90.00
_cell.angle_gamma   90.00
#
_symmetry.space_group_name_H-M   'P 1'
#
loop_
_entity.id
_entity.type
_entity.pdbx_description
1 polymer ?
#
loop_
_entity_poly.entity_id
_entity_poly.type
_entity_poly.pdbx_seq_one_letter_code
_entity_poly.pdbx_strand_id
1 'polypeptide(L)'
;MAGYFPTLRWGILGCGLISSWFVSDIVLARPSKPTHHLVQAIGSSSLAKAEKFKAAHSVWTRFFPITSALQKLLHQDKVIGAVSRVFVDFGLNMPIASLPPTARTADPALGAGALLDIGIYSLTWAALILDHHPDNAYQTPKIVSSMSTVGGADEMTSMILNYEALHAQAICTASMCFKTREEFCRVEGTGGSTGEEERRVDFETVGWGFWYEQDAVAEALAAGRKECGVMPVEETVRMMRVMDGVREANGLRYKQDEKVGLK
;
A
#
# COMPACT_ATOMS: atom_id res chain seq x y z
N MET A 1 37.24 2.34 2.65
CA MET A 1 36.92 2.10 4.07
C MET A 1 35.80 1.07 4.11
N ALA A 2 35.96 -0.03 4.84
CA ALA A 2 34.85 -0.97 5.03
C ALA A 2 33.72 -0.22 5.74
N GLY A 3 32.59 -0.02 5.03
CA GLY A 3 31.47 0.76 5.53
C GLY A 3 30.93 0.11 6.81
N TYR A 4 30.87 0.87 7.90
CA TYR A 4 30.16 0.44 9.09
C TYR A 4 28.68 0.33 8.75
N PHE A 5 28.19 -0.90 8.60
CA PHE A 5 26.78 -1.17 8.43
C PHE A 5 26.15 -1.27 9.83
N PRO A 6 25.21 -0.39 10.21
CA PRO A 6 24.52 -0.50 11.50
C PRO A 6 23.79 -1.85 11.60
N THR A 7 23.55 -2.34 12.82
CA THR A 7 22.76 -3.55 13.04
C THR A 7 21.36 -3.19 13.55
N LEU A 8 20.33 -3.59 12.82
CA LEU A 8 18.93 -3.40 13.20
C LEU A 8 18.34 -4.70 13.71
N ARG A 9 17.74 -4.62 14.89
CA ARG A 9 17.09 -5.76 15.56
C ARG A 9 15.59 -5.60 15.47
N TRP A 10 14.95 -6.49 14.74
CA TRP A 10 13.51 -6.47 14.50
C TRP A 10 12.79 -7.40 15.50
N GLY A 11 11.70 -6.89 16.08
CA GLY A 11 10.68 -7.70 16.74
C GLY A 11 9.47 -7.82 15.83
N ILE A 12 9.06 -9.05 15.50
CA ILE A 12 7.93 -9.30 14.60
C ILE A 12 6.70 -9.62 15.44
N LEU A 13 5.70 -8.74 15.43
CA LEU A 13 4.49 -8.90 16.23
C LEU A 13 3.38 -9.54 15.38
N GLY A 14 3.40 -10.87 15.29
CA GLY A 14 2.40 -11.65 14.56
C GLY A 14 3.02 -12.67 13.62
N CYS A 15 2.28 -13.75 13.37
CA CYS A 15 2.68 -14.83 12.48
C CYS A 15 1.73 -14.97 11.28
N GLY A 16 1.36 -13.85 10.68
CA GLY A 16 0.44 -13.78 9.54
C GLY A 16 1.16 -13.57 8.21
N LEU A 17 0.42 -13.73 7.11
CA LEU A 17 0.93 -13.69 5.75
C LEU A 17 1.85 -12.49 5.45
N ILE A 18 1.55 -11.28 5.93
CA ILE A 18 2.39 -10.09 5.65
C ILE A 18 3.66 -10.05 6.51
N SER A 19 3.56 -10.34 7.81
CA SER A 19 4.73 -10.39 8.72
C SER A 19 5.73 -11.45 8.28
N SER A 20 5.18 -12.57 7.81
CA SER A 20 5.87 -13.66 7.16
C SER A 20 6.73 -13.05 6.07
N TRP A 21 6.02 -12.35 5.22
CA TRP A 21 6.52 -11.86 3.99
C TRP A 21 7.71 -10.88 4.16
N PHE A 22 7.63 -10.06 5.20
CA PHE A 22 8.68 -9.14 5.60
C PHE A 22 9.97 -9.85 6.07
N VAL A 23 9.84 -10.91 6.86
CA VAL A 23 10.98 -11.59 7.51
C VAL A 23 11.92 -12.27 6.51
N SER A 24 11.37 -12.86 5.48
CA SER A 24 12.16 -13.53 4.43
C SER A 24 13.01 -12.57 3.61
N ASP A 25 12.56 -11.34 3.45
CA ASP A 25 13.32 -10.28 2.81
C ASP A 25 14.42 -9.71 3.73
N ILE A 26 14.21 -9.72 5.06
CA ILE A 26 15.27 -9.44 6.04
C ILE A 26 16.44 -10.40 5.85
N VAL A 27 16.16 -11.70 5.68
CA VAL A 27 17.18 -12.75 5.64
C VAL A 27 17.75 -12.97 4.24
N LEU A 28 17.26 -12.24 3.24
CA LEU A 28 17.74 -12.34 1.87
C LEU A 28 19.17 -11.83 1.76
N ALA A 29 20.04 -12.64 1.15
CA ALA A 29 21.43 -12.29 0.94
C ALA A 29 21.53 -11.17 -0.10
N ARG A 30 22.03 -10.00 0.33
CA ARG A 30 22.14 -8.80 -0.49
C ARG A 30 23.55 -8.21 -0.36
N PRO A 31 24.39 -8.22 -1.42
CA PRO A 31 25.75 -7.68 -1.36
C PRO A 31 25.82 -6.17 -1.08
N SER A 32 24.79 -5.43 -1.49
CA SER A 32 24.71 -3.96 -1.41
C SER A 32 23.90 -3.42 -0.23
N LYS A 33 23.47 -4.28 0.72
CA LYS A 33 22.58 -3.84 1.81
C LYS A 33 23.24 -2.74 2.65
N PRO A 34 22.52 -1.64 2.96
CA PRO A 34 23.06 -0.53 3.75
C PRO A 34 23.14 -0.84 5.26
N THR A 35 22.74 -2.04 5.69
CA THR A 35 22.61 -2.41 7.11
C THR A 35 22.58 -3.93 7.33
N HIS A 36 22.86 -4.37 8.55
CA HIS A 36 22.66 -5.74 8.99
C HIS A 36 21.30 -5.88 9.69
N HIS A 37 20.33 -6.53 9.05
CA HIS A 37 19.06 -6.85 9.68
C HIS A 37 19.11 -8.18 10.44
N LEU A 38 18.59 -8.19 11.66
CA LEU A 38 18.45 -9.38 12.50
C LEU A 38 17.03 -9.45 13.05
N VAL A 39 16.33 -10.57 12.83
CA VAL A 39 15.08 -10.86 13.54
C VAL A 39 15.44 -11.36 14.94
N GLN A 40 15.16 -10.54 15.96
CA GLN A 40 15.56 -10.81 17.34
C GLN A 40 14.46 -11.51 18.13
N ALA A 41 13.19 -11.28 17.79
CA ALA A 41 12.04 -11.84 18.48
C ALA A 41 10.84 -12.01 17.53
N ILE A 42 10.01 -13.03 17.81
CA ILE A 42 8.73 -13.29 17.14
C ILE A 42 7.64 -13.40 18.21
N GLY A 43 6.64 -12.53 18.15
CA GLY A 43 5.42 -12.61 18.94
C GLY A 43 4.36 -13.43 18.21
N SER A 44 3.76 -14.40 18.89
CA SER A 44 2.70 -15.25 18.32
C SER A 44 1.68 -15.69 19.36
N SER A 45 0.48 -16.05 18.91
CA SER A 45 -0.57 -16.62 19.76
C SER A 45 -0.26 -18.05 20.23
N SER A 46 0.71 -18.73 19.63
CA SER A 46 1.25 -19.99 20.14
C SER A 46 2.69 -20.22 19.67
N LEU A 47 3.46 -20.99 20.45
CA LEU A 47 4.82 -21.37 20.09
C LEU A 47 4.88 -22.12 18.75
N ALA A 48 3.93 -23.02 18.50
CA ALA A 48 3.85 -23.77 17.25
C ALA A 48 3.68 -22.85 16.02
N LYS A 49 2.90 -21.77 16.14
CA LYS A 49 2.76 -20.77 15.07
C LYS A 49 4.06 -19.98 14.88
N ALA A 50 4.74 -19.62 15.95
CA ALA A 50 6.04 -18.94 15.87
C ALA A 50 7.12 -19.79 15.17
N GLU A 51 7.19 -21.09 15.51
CA GLU A 51 8.14 -22.02 14.90
C GLU A 51 7.81 -22.30 13.42
N LYS A 52 6.53 -22.48 13.08
CA LYS A 52 6.11 -22.61 11.68
C LYS A 52 6.40 -21.32 10.90
N PHE A 53 6.25 -20.18 11.55
CA PHE A 53 6.46 -18.88 10.93
C PHE A 53 7.93 -18.60 10.63
N LYS A 54 8.83 -18.97 11.55
CA LYS A 54 10.27 -18.94 11.31
C LYS A 54 10.67 -19.67 10.01
N ALA A 55 9.87 -20.60 9.51
CA ALA A 55 10.25 -21.48 8.41
C ALA A 55 9.85 -21.04 6.98
N ALA A 56 8.97 -20.05 6.73
CA ALA A 56 8.06 -20.20 5.57
C ALA A 56 7.70 -19.03 4.61
N HIS A 57 8.40 -17.89 4.44
CA HIS A 57 7.65 -16.67 4.00
C HIS A 57 8.22 -15.76 2.87
N SER A 58 7.46 -14.74 2.29
CA SER A 58 7.82 -13.39 1.60
C SER A 58 6.74 -12.41 0.82
N VAL A 59 6.80 -10.99 0.72
CA VAL A 59 6.08 -9.74 -0.04
C VAL A 59 5.43 -8.38 0.54
N TRP A 60 5.72 -7.14 -0.02
CA TRP A 60 4.89 -5.83 -0.17
C TRP A 60 5.44 -4.82 -1.26
N THR A 61 5.05 -3.52 -1.44
CA THR A 61 5.00 -2.72 -2.74
C THR A 61 5.40 -1.21 -2.75
N ARG A 62 5.35 -0.42 -1.66
CA ARG A 62 5.51 1.07 -1.76
C ARG A 62 6.96 1.54 -1.96
N PHE A 63 7.92 0.72 -1.53
CA PHE A 63 9.34 1.04 -1.56
C PHE A 63 10.03 0.49 -2.81
N PHE A 64 9.27 -0.04 -3.77
CA PHE A 64 9.85 -0.61 -4.98
C PHE A 64 10.47 0.48 -5.85
N PRO A 65 11.61 0.24 -6.51
CA PRO A 65 12.22 1.18 -7.44
C PRO A 65 11.27 1.68 -8.53
N ILE A 66 10.27 0.87 -8.89
CA ILE A 66 9.21 1.24 -9.85
C ILE A 66 8.44 2.49 -9.41
N THR A 67 8.25 2.75 -8.12
CA THR A 67 7.47 3.92 -7.67
C THR A 67 8.21 5.22 -8.00
N SER A 68 9.49 5.29 -7.65
CA SER A 68 10.35 6.45 -7.96
C SER A 68 10.59 6.59 -9.48
N ALA A 69 10.81 5.48 -10.19
CA ALA A 69 10.99 5.49 -11.63
C ALA A 69 9.72 5.97 -12.35
N LEU A 70 8.53 5.54 -11.91
CA LEU A 70 7.26 6.00 -12.45
C LEU A 70 7.08 7.50 -12.24
N GLN A 71 7.31 8.01 -11.03
CA GLN A 71 7.23 9.45 -10.73
C GLN A 71 8.19 10.28 -11.60
N LYS A 72 9.42 9.80 -11.80
CA LYS A 72 10.37 10.44 -12.71
C LYS A 72 9.82 10.49 -14.14
N LEU A 73 9.37 9.36 -14.68
CA LEU A 73 8.85 9.29 -16.05
C LEU A 73 7.64 10.21 -16.26
N LEU A 74 6.71 10.23 -15.31
CA LEU A 74 5.48 11.01 -15.41
C LEU A 74 5.69 12.50 -15.15
N HIS A 75 6.43 12.87 -14.10
CA HIS A 75 6.46 14.25 -13.62
C HIS A 75 7.71 15.04 -14.03
N GLN A 76 8.84 14.34 -14.25
CA GLN A 76 10.09 14.97 -14.66
C GLN A 76 10.29 14.85 -16.17
N ASP A 77 10.27 13.63 -16.69
CA ASP A 77 10.49 13.35 -18.11
C ASP A 77 9.23 13.64 -18.95
N LYS A 78 8.05 13.69 -18.31
CA LYS A 78 6.74 14.00 -18.91
C LYS A 78 6.43 13.17 -20.16
N VAL A 79 6.70 11.86 -20.09
CA VAL A 79 6.62 10.95 -21.26
C VAL A 79 5.22 10.80 -21.86
N ILE A 80 4.17 11.14 -21.11
CA ILE A 80 2.77 11.19 -21.58
C ILE A 80 2.17 12.60 -21.50
N GLY A 81 3.00 13.64 -21.41
CA GLY A 81 2.56 15.01 -21.18
C GLY A 81 1.95 15.22 -19.79
N ALA A 82 0.96 16.12 -19.68
CA ALA A 82 0.29 16.40 -18.42
C ALA A 82 -0.67 15.26 -18.08
N VAL A 83 -0.57 14.72 -16.85
CA VAL A 83 -1.44 13.62 -16.39
C VAL A 83 -2.88 14.13 -16.25
N SER A 84 -3.84 13.43 -16.85
CA SER A 84 -5.26 13.77 -16.81
C SER A 84 -6.08 12.74 -16.03
N ARG A 85 -5.73 11.45 -16.12
CA ARG A 85 -6.50 10.38 -15.46
C ARG A 85 -5.63 9.22 -15.02
N VAL A 86 -5.91 8.71 -13.82
CA VAL A 86 -5.28 7.50 -13.28
C VAL A 86 -6.37 6.48 -12.99
N PHE A 87 -6.22 5.26 -13.49
CA PHE A 87 -7.02 4.11 -13.09
C PHE A 87 -6.19 3.20 -12.24
N VAL A 88 -6.71 2.77 -11.09
CA VAL A 88 -6.08 1.74 -10.29
C VAL A 88 -7.14 0.80 -9.75
N ASP A 89 -6.97 -0.49 -10.01
CA ASP A 89 -7.83 -1.55 -9.51
C ASP A 89 -7.03 -2.51 -8.63
N PHE A 90 -7.64 -2.96 -7.54
CA PHE A 90 -7.15 -4.12 -6.81
C PHE A 90 -8.34 -4.92 -6.30
N GLY A 91 -8.53 -6.07 -6.91
CA GLY A 91 -9.47 -7.08 -6.53
C GLY A 91 -8.85 -8.46 -6.32
N LEU A 92 -9.44 -9.19 -5.39
CA LEU A 92 -9.19 -10.59 -5.11
C LEU A 92 -10.51 -11.34 -5.28
N ASN A 93 -10.48 -12.55 -5.83
CA ASN A 93 -11.67 -13.41 -5.86
C ASN A 93 -11.83 -14.14 -4.51
N MET A 94 -12.30 -13.43 -3.50
CA MET A 94 -12.55 -13.91 -2.14
C MET A 94 -13.90 -13.39 -1.59
N PRO A 95 -15.05 -13.77 -2.19
CA PRO A 95 -16.34 -13.18 -1.83
C PRO A 95 -16.64 -13.35 -0.35
N ILE A 96 -16.92 -12.25 0.36
CA ILE A 96 -17.08 -12.23 1.84
C ILE A 96 -18.16 -13.20 2.29
N ALA A 97 -19.30 -13.26 1.57
CA ALA A 97 -20.40 -14.18 1.87
C ALA A 97 -20.02 -15.67 1.82
N SER A 98 -18.95 -16.01 1.10
CA SER A 98 -18.47 -17.39 0.94
C SER A 98 -17.38 -17.76 1.97
N LEU A 99 -16.93 -16.79 2.77
CA LEU A 99 -15.88 -17.02 3.75
C LEU A 99 -16.47 -17.53 5.09
N PRO A 100 -15.71 -18.35 5.85
CA PRO A 100 -16.09 -18.70 7.20
C PRO A 100 -16.29 -17.44 8.07
N PRO A 101 -17.24 -17.42 9.01
CA PRO A 101 -17.44 -16.29 9.93
C PRO A 101 -16.20 -15.95 10.78
N THR A 102 -15.26 -16.88 10.93
CA THR A 102 -13.99 -16.69 11.64
C THR A 102 -12.89 -16.08 10.77
N ALA A 103 -13.15 -15.85 9.49
CA ALA A 103 -12.16 -15.27 8.57
C ALA A 103 -11.96 -13.79 8.90
N ARG A 104 -10.70 -13.36 9.09
CA ARG A 104 -10.34 -11.97 9.36
C ARG A 104 -10.91 -11.00 8.31
N THR A 105 -10.90 -11.40 7.04
CA THR A 105 -11.40 -10.64 5.89
C THR A 105 -12.93 -10.50 5.85
N ALA A 106 -13.65 -11.18 6.76
CA ALA A 106 -15.11 -11.13 6.85
C ALA A 106 -15.61 -10.64 8.22
N ASP A 107 -14.73 -10.36 9.19
CA ASP A 107 -15.09 -9.96 10.55
C ASP A 107 -15.03 -8.42 10.71
N PRO A 108 -16.16 -7.71 10.79
CA PRO A 108 -16.19 -6.25 10.96
C PRO A 108 -15.53 -5.80 12.26
N ALA A 109 -15.48 -6.65 13.29
CA ALA A 109 -14.79 -6.32 14.54
C ALA A 109 -13.26 -6.22 14.35
N LEU A 110 -12.73 -6.71 13.24
CA LEU A 110 -11.32 -6.63 12.85
C LEU A 110 -11.07 -5.62 11.71
N GLY A 111 -12.08 -4.80 11.36
CA GLY A 111 -11.98 -3.83 10.26
C GLY A 111 -11.95 -4.48 8.88
N ALA A 112 -12.66 -5.60 8.70
CA ALA A 112 -12.77 -6.30 7.42
C ALA A 112 -13.40 -5.44 6.32
N GLY A 113 -13.02 -5.68 5.07
CA GLY A 113 -13.66 -5.08 3.90
C GLY A 113 -12.67 -4.75 2.80
N ALA A 114 -13.13 -4.70 1.55
CA ALA A 114 -12.30 -4.48 0.38
C ALA A 114 -11.49 -3.18 0.50
N LEU A 115 -12.10 -2.10 0.96
CA LEU A 115 -11.47 -0.79 1.12
C LEU A 115 -10.24 -0.83 2.04
N LEU A 116 -10.41 -1.35 3.26
CA LEU A 116 -9.34 -1.36 4.26
C LEU A 116 -8.29 -2.44 3.99
N ASP A 117 -8.70 -3.58 3.45
CA ASP A 117 -7.78 -4.69 3.19
C ASP A 117 -6.95 -4.49 1.93
N ILE A 118 -7.56 -4.01 0.84
CA ILE A 118 -6.91 -3.91 -0.47
C ILE A 118 -7.10 -2.56 -1.18
N GLY A 119 -8.14 -1.80 -0.87
CA GLY A 119 -8.36 -0.47 -1.45
C GLY A 119 -7.26 0.54 -1.12
N ILE A 120 -6.59 0.34 0.02
CA ILE A 120 -5.36 1.04 0.40
C ILE A 120 -4.29 1.02 -0.70
N TYR A 121 -4.14 -0.08 -1.44
CA TYR A 121 -3.12 -0.18 -2.49
C TYR A 121 -3.50 0.62 -3.72
N SER A 122 -4.78 0.59 -4.14
CA SER A 122 -5.29 1.41 -5.23
C SER A 122 -5.11 2.90 -4.92
N LEU A 123 -5.48 3.30 -3.70
CA LEU A 123 -5.28 4.66 -3.19
C LEU A 123 -3.80 5.04 -3.11
N THR A 124 -2.92 4.12 -2.72
CA THR A 124 -1.47 4.37 -2.64
C THR A 124 -0.88 4.71 -4.01
N TRP A 125 -1.26 4.01 -5.07
CA TRP A 125 -0.78 4.33 -6.42
C TRP A 125 -1.32 5.68 -6.91
N ALA A 126 -2.61 5.96 -6.68
CA ALA A 126 -3.18 7.27 -6.98
C ALA A 126 -2.46 8.40 -6.23
N ALA A 127 -2.16 8.19 -4.95
CA ALA A 127 -1.40 9.15 -4.14
C ALA A 127 0.00 9.37 -4.71
N LEU A 128 0.76 8.30 -4.96
CA LEU A 128 2.11 8.36 -5.54
C LEU A 128 2.16 9.16 -6.85
N ILE A 129 1.09 9.12 -7.66
CA ILE A 129 1.03 9.78 -8.97
C ILE A 129 0.47 11.22 -8.87
N LEU A 130 -0.56 11.46 -8.06
CA LEU A 130 -1.29 12.74 -8.06
C LEU A 130 -1.13 13.55 -6.77
N ASP A 131 -1.12 12.91 -5.60
CA ASP A 131 -0.90 13.63 -4.33
C ASP A 131 0.51 14.22 -4.29
N HIS A 132 1.49 13.38 -4.64
CA HIS A 132 2.91 13.72 -4.72
C HIS A 132 3.29 14.48 -6.01
N HIS A 133 2.33 14.82 -6.87
CA HIS A 133 2.61 15.61 -8.07
C HIS A 133 3.17 16.98 -7.65
N PRO A 134 4.27 17.46 -8.27
CA PRO A 134 4.91 18.74 -7.90
C PRO A 134 3.93 19.92 -7.88
N ASP A 135 3.02 19.96 -8.86
CA ASP A 135 2.03 21.04 -9.01
C ASP A 135 0.78 20.87 -8.13
N ASN A 136 0.59 19.74 -7.44
CA ASN A 136 -0.57 19.55 -6.55
C ASN A 136 -0.38 20.24 -5.19
N ALA A 137 0.87 20.52 -4.80
CA ALA A 137 1.21 21.06 -3.49
C ALA A 137 0.58 20.27 -2.32
N TYR A 138 0.46 18.93 -2.46
CA TYR A 138 -0.16 18.02 -1.49
C TYR A 138 -1.60 18.39 -1.08
N GLN A 139 -2.35 19.08 -1.95
CA GLN A 139 -3.77 19.33 -1.70
C GLN A 139 -4.55 18.02 -1.57
N THR A 140 -5.57 18.04 -0.71
CA THR A 140 -6.45 16.88 -0.52
C THR A 140 -7.48 16.84 -1.65
N PRO A 141 -7.60 15.74 -2.41
CA PRO A 141 -8.56 15.66 -3.49
C PRO A 141 -9.99 15.63 -2.95
N LYS A 142 -10.94 16.13 -3.75
CA LYS A 142 -12.36 15.92 -3.46
C LYS A 142 -12.75 14.51 -3.87
N ILE A 143 -13.31 13.75 -2.92
CA ILE A 143 -13.61 12.33 -3.12
C ILE A 143 -15.12 12.11 -3.27
N VAL A 144 -15.50 11.34 -4.29
CA VAL A 144 -16.83 10.75 -4.43
C VAL A 144 -16.65 9.24 -4.45
N SER A 145 -17.50 8.50 -3.75
CA SER A 145 -17.37 7.05 -3.66
C SER A 145 -18.71 6.34 -3.62
N SER A 146 -18.69 5.06 -3.95
CA SER A 146 -19.83 4.14 -3.87
C SER A 146 -19.36 2.77 -3.39
N MET A 147 -20.18 2.12 -2.58
CA MET A 147 -19.83 0.89 -1.87
C MET A 147 -20.98 -0.11 -1.90
N SER A 148 -20.63 -1.39 -2.03
CA SER A 148 -21.53 -2.52 -1.76
C SER A 148 -21.06 -3.24 -0.50
N THR A 149 -21.97 -3.50 0.42
CA THR A 149 -21.65 -4.12 1.72
C THR A 149 -22.36 -5.44 1.91
N VAL A 150 -21.65 -6.39 2.55
CA VAL A 150 -22.16 -7.71 2.93
C VAL A 150 -21.59 -8.06 4.30
N GLY A 151 -22.45 -8.52 5.20
CA GLY A 151 -22.02 -8.98 6.53
C GLY A 151 -21.41 -7.88 7.42
N GLY A 152 -21.70 -6.60 7.14
CA GLY A 152 -21.15 -5.46 7.90
C GLY A 152 -19.76 -4.99 7.46
N ALA A 153 -19.27 -5.49 6.32
CA ALA A 153 -18.03 -5.05 5.67
C ALA A 153 -18.32 -4.71 4.19
N ASP A 154 -17.46 -3.92 3.55
CA ASP A 154 -17.58 -3.69 2.11
C ASP A 154 -17.00 -4.84 1.30
N GLU A 155 -17.74 -5.32 0.30
CA GLU A 155 -17.23 -6.30 -0.67
C GLU A 155 -16.65 -5.62 -1.91
N MET A 156 -17.13 -4.43 -2.26
CA MET A 156 -16.69 -3.65 -3.40
C MET A 156 -16.78 -2.16 -3.09
N THR A 157 -15.72 -1.43 -3.42
CA THR A 157 -15.64 0.02 -3.24
C THR A 157 -15.03 0.66 -4.48
N SER A 158 -15.71 1.69 -5.00
CA SER A 158 -15.23 2.54 -6.11
C SER A 158 -15.09 3.97 -5.63
N MET A 159 -13.99 4.63 -5.98
CA MET A 159 -13.63 5.97 -5.53
C MET A 159 -13.14 6.82 -6.70
N ILE A 160 -13.62 8.05 -6.78
CA ILE A 160 -13.15 9.08 -7.71
C ILE A 160 -12.53 10.20 -6.89
N LEU A 161 -11.23 10.42 -7.05
CA LEU A 161 -10.45 11.47 -6.39
C LEU A 161 -10.21 12.60 -7.40
N ASN A 162 -10.75 13.78 -7.13
CA ASN A 162 -10.64 14.95 -8.00
C ASN A 162 -9.51 15.88 -7.53
N TYR A 163 -8.54 16.11 -8.41
CA TYR A 163 -7.40 17.00 -8.18
C TYR A 163 -7.60 18.26 -9.00
N GLU A 164 -8.35 19.22 -8.45
CA GLU A 164 -8.74 20.45 -9.16
C GLU A 164 -7.53 21.25 -9.65
N ALA A 165 -6.49 21.38 -8.82
CA ALA A 165 -5.25 22.08 -9.17
C ALA A 165 -4.52 21.47 -10.37
N LEU A 166 -4.65 20.16 -10.57
CA LEU A 166 -4.03 19.43 -11.68
C LEU A 166 -4.94 19.30 -12.90
N HIS A 167 -6.23 19.64 -12.78
CA HIS A 167 -7.26 19.22 -13.73
C HIS A 167 -7.22 17.71 -14.02
N ALA A 168 -6.96 16.90 -12.99
CA ALA A 168 -6.78 15.46 -13.10
C ALA A 168 -7.71 14.70 -12.15
N GLN A 169 -7.96 13.43 -12.46
CA GLN A 169 -8.75 12.53 -11.62
C GLN A 169 -8.08 11.17 -11.44
N ALA A 170 -8.19 10.58 -10.25
CA ALA A 170 -7.94 9.14 -10.07
C ALA A 170 -9.26 8.40 -9.87
N ILE A 171 -9.37 7.22 -10.48
CA ILE A 171 -10.46 6.27 -10.35
C ILE A 171 -9.86 5.01 -9.73
N CYS A 172 -10.17 4.80 -8.45
CA CYS A 172 -9.65 3.71 -7.65
C CYS A 172 -10.75 2.71 -7.33
N THR A 173 -10.50 1.42 -7.54
CA THR A 173 -11.43 0.35 -7.21
C THR A 173 -10.79 -0.70 -6.30
N ALA A 174 -11.62 -1.27 -5.44
CA ALA A 174 -11.30 -2.37 -4.55
C ALA A 174 -12.42 -3.42 -4.60
N SER A 175 -12.10 -4.70 -4.77
CA SER A 175 -13.13 -5.76 -4.88
C SER A 175 -12.70 -7.07 -4.26
N MET A 176 -13.52 -7.65 -3.40
CA MET A 176 -13.38 -9.03 -2.93
C MET A 176 -14.11 -10.03 -3.83
N CYS A 177 -14.75 -9.57 -4.91
CA CYS A 177 -15.58 -10.43 -5.77
C CYS A 177 -14.84 -10.97 -6.99
N PHE A 178 -13.81 -10.25 -7.47
CA PHE A 178 -13.10 -10.59 -8.70
C PHE A 178 -11.62 -10.30 -8.56
N LYS A 179 -10.79 -11.14 -9.20
CA LYS A 179 -9.34 -10.91 -9.26
C LYS A 179 -9.04 -9.89 -10.36
N THR A 180 -8.29 -8.83 -10.03
CA THR A 180 -7.80 -7.87 -11.03
C THR A 180 -6.90 -8.56 -12.04
N ARG A 181 -6.98 -8.10 -13.29
CA ARG A 181 -6.06 -8.46 -14.37
C ARG A 181 -4.63 -8.01 -14.04
N GLU A 182 -3.63 -8.49 -14.77
CA GLU A 182 -2.22 -8.11 -14.51
C GLU A 182 -1.99 -6.59 -14.67
N GLU A 183 -2.67 -5.98 -15.64
CA GLU A 183 -2.69 -4.52 -15.83
C GLU A 183 -3.66 -3.84 -14.84
N PHE A 184 -3.16 -3.63 -13.63
CA PHE A 184 -3.93 -3.08 -12.52
C PHE A 184 -3.93 -1.54 -12.45
N CYS A 185 -2.96 -0.88 -13.10
CA CYS A 185 -2.82 0.57 -13.10
C CYS A 185 -2.63 1.11 -14.52
N ARG A 186 -3.34 2.19 -14.88
CA ARG A 186 -3.17 2.92 -16.15
C ARG A 186 -3.15 4.42 -15.89
N VAL A 187 -2.18 5.11 -16.47
CA VAL A 187 -2.06 6.58 -16.42
C VAL A 187 -2.23 7.15 -17.81
N GLU A 188 -3.13 8.12 -17.93
CA GLU A 188 -3.45 8.80 -19.18
C GLU A 188 -3.07 10.27 -19.03
N GLY A 189 -2.42 10.81 -20.06
CA GLY A 189 -2.05 12.21 -20.16
C GLY A 189 -2.27 12.77 -21.55
N THR A 190 -1.95 14.05 -21.72
CA THR A 190 -2.17 14.78 -22.97
C THR A 190 -1.41 14.24 -24.18
N GLY A 191 -0.34 13.46 -23.94
CA GLY A 191 0.51 12.86 -24.95
C GLY A 191 0.28 11.36 -25.17
N GLY A 192 -0.74 10.75 -24.55
CA GLY A 192 -1.05 9.32 -24.67
C GLY A 192 -1.23 8.64 -23.31
N SER A 193 -1.25 7.31 -23.30
CA SER A 193 -1.40 6.52 -22.08
C SER A 193 -0.33 5.47 -21.87
N THR A 194 -0.08 5.11 -20.61
CA THR A 194 0.81 4.00 -20.28
C THR A 194 0.25 2.70 -20.89
N GLY A 195 1.06 2.01 -21.71
CA GLY A 195 0.68 0.78 -22.39
C GLY A 195 0.29 0.93 -23.86
N GLU A 196 0.23 2.15 -24.41
CA GLU A 196 -0.01 2.38 -25.85
C GLU A 196 1.24 2.15 -26.71
N GLU A 197 2.42 2.56 -26.23
CA GLU A 197 3.72 2.21 -26.81
C GLU A 197 4.45 1.24 -25.89
N GLU A 198 5.05 0.19 -26.46
CA GLU A 198 5.71 -0.87 -25.70
C GLU A 198 7.06 -0.40 -25.15
N ARG A 199 7.04 0.44 -24.12
CA ARG A 199 8.20 0.80 -23.30
C ARG A 199 8.17 -0.03 -22.03
N ARG A 200 8.83 -1.19 -22.07
CA ARG A 200 9.03 -2.05 -20.90
C ARG A 200 10.24 -1.59 -20.09
N VAL A 201 10.04 -1.37 -18.80
CA VAL A 201 11.12 -1.13 -17.83
C VAL A 201 11.08 -2.27 -16.83
N ASP A 202 12.07 -3.14 -16.90
CA ASP A 202 12.21 -4.24 -15.95
C ASP A 202 12.96 -3.77 -14.70
N PHE A 203 12.43 -4.14 -13.54
CA PHE A 203 13.09 -3.96 -12.25
C PHE A 203 13.48 -5.33 -11.73
N GLU A 204 14.68 -5.43 -11.15
CA GLU A 204 15.09 -6.66 -10.50
C GLU A 204 14.17 -6.94 -9.30
N THR A 205 13.46 -8.06 -9.37
CA THR A 205 12.59 -8.54 -8.29
C THR A 205 13.35 -9.56 -7.45
N VAL A 206 14.22 -9.08 -6.55
CA VAL A 206 14.88 -9.95 -5.58
C VAL A 206 14.00 -10.11 -4.36
N GLY A 207 13.73 -11.38 -4.02
CA GLY A 207 12.78 -11.68 -2.97
C GLY A 207 11.44 -11.09 -3.30
N TRP A 208 10.87 -10.40 -2.32
CA TRP A 208 9.52 -9.94 -2.42
C TRP A 208 9.38 -8.45 -2.07
N GLY A 209 10.52 -7.75 -2.12
CA GLY A 209 10.69 -6.31 -2.13
C GLY A 209 10.42 -5.55 -0.82
N PHE A 210 10.26 -6.22 0.31
CA PHE A 210 10.26 -5.60 1.64
C PHE A 210 11.61 -5.08 2.10
N TRP A 211 12.70 -5.61 1.55
CA TRP A 211 14.03 -5.09 1.85
C TRP A 211 14.15 -3.59 1.59
N TYR A 212 13.44 -3.04 0.61
CA TYR A 212 13.44 -1.61 0.36
C TYR A 212 12.86 -0.80 1.53
N GLU A 213 11.80 -1.26 2.19
CA GLU A 213 11.25 -0.55 3.35
C GLU A 213 12.12 -0.72 4.60
N GLN A 214 12.73 -1.88 4.73
CA GLN A 214 13.68 -2.19 5.81
C GLN A 214 14.91 -1.30 5.71
N ASP A 215 15.46 -1.14 4.49
CA ASP A 215 16.57 -0.25 4.19
C ASP A 215 16.16 1.21 4.42
N ALA A 216 14.95 1.62 4.02
CA ALA A 216 14.46 2.98 4.25
C ALA A 216 14.30 3.32 5.75
N VAL A 217 13.85 2.35 6.57
CA VAL A 217 13.86 2.47 8.04
C VAL A 217 15.29 2.54 8.57
N ALA A 218 16.19 1.72 8.03
CA ALA A 218 17.59 1.71 8.43
C ALA A 218 18.27 3.05 8.21
N GLU A 219 18.09 3.63 7.03
CA GLU A 219 18.62 4.93 6.64
C GLU A 219 18.05 6.05 7.51
N ALA A 220 16.75 6.01 7.83
CA ALA A 220 16.12 6.97 8.74
C ALA A 220 16.75 6.92 10.13
N LEU A 221 16.89 5.73 10.70
CA LEU A 221 17.48 5.54 12.03
C LEU A 221 18.97 5.92 12.05
N ALA A 222 19.74 5.55 11.01
CA ALA A 222 21.14 5.93 10.88
C ALA A 222 21.33 7.45 10.79
N ALA A 223 20.37 8.16 10.19
CA ALA A 223 20.36 9.62 10.13
C ALA A 223 19.73 10.29 11.38
N GLY A 224 19.41 9.53 12.44
CA GLY A 224 18.79 10.07 13.65
C GLY A 224 17.35 10.54 13.50
N ARG A 225 16.68 10.17 12.40
CA ARG A 225 15.28 10.51 12.14
C ARG A 225 14.35 9.53 12.85
N LYS A 226 13.15 10.02 13.22
CA LYS A 226 12.09 9.20 13.84
C LYS A 226 11.08 8.65 12.84
N GLU A 227 11.19 9.03 11.58
CA GLU A 227 10.35 8.58 10.48
C GLU A 227 11.13 8.54 9.16
N CYS A 228 10.61 7.78 8.19
CA CYS A 228 11.16 7.70 6.85
C CYS A 228 10.56 8.80 5.97
N GLY A 229 11.37 9.48 5.16
CA GLY A 229 10.88 10.52 4.25
C GLY A 229 9.97 10.00 3.13
N VAL A 230 10.02 8.69 2.82
CA VAL A 230 9.14 8.05 1.82
C VAL A 230 7.73 7.81 2.39
N MET A 231 7.62 7.57 3.70
CA MET A 231 6.35 7.32 4.39
C MET A 231 6.35 8.07 5.74
N PRO A 232 6.21 9.41 5.72
CA PRO A 232 6.07 10.17 6.95
C PRO A 232 4.76 9.82 7.65
N VAL A 233 4.68 10.08 8.96
CA VAL A 233 3.47 9.79 9.75
C VAL A 233 2.25 10.52 9.19
N GLU A 234 2.46 11.75 8.69
CA GLU A 234 1.43 12.58 8.07
C GLU A 234 0.75 11.89 6.89
N GLU A 235 1.51 11.17 6.07
CA GLU A 235 0.98 10.41 4.93
C GLU A 235 0.12 9.22 5.39
N THR A 236 0.54 8.55 6.47
CA THR A 236 -0.25 7.47 7.08
C THR A 236 -1.60 8.00 7.57
N VAL A 237 -1.56 9.12 8.31
CA VAL A 237 -2.77 9.76 8.85
C VAL A 237 -3.69 10.25 7.72
N ARG A 238 -3.12 10.84 6.67
CA ARG A 238 -3.87 11.32 5.51
C ARG A 238 -4.61 10.17 4.83
N MET A 239 -3.94 9.06 4.59
CA MET A 239 -4.53 7.89 3.95
C MET A 239 -5.64 7.27 4.82
N MET A 240 -5.45 7.20 6.14
CA MET A 240 -6.50 6.78 7.06
C MET A 240 -7.72 7.71 6.99
N ARG A 241 -7.51 9.03 6.97
CA ARG A 241 -8.60 10.01 6.80
C ARG A 241 -9.35 9.86 5.48
N VAL A 242 -8.65 9.55 4.38
CA VAL A 242 -9.27 9.26 3.08
C VAL A 242 -10.17 8.04 3.18
N MET A 243 -9.69 6.94 3.73
CA MET A 243 -10.50 5.71 3.88
C MET A 243 -11.67 5.93 4.84
N ASP A 244 -11.48 6.65 5.95
CA ASP A 244 -12.56 7.00 6.88
C ASP A 244 -13.64 7.86 6.21
N GLY A 245 -13.24 8.86 5.42
CA GLY A 245 -14.16 9.69 4.64
C GLY A 245 -14.95 8.89 3.60
N VAL A 246 -14.32 7.92 2.93
CA VAL A 246 -15.00 6.99 2.00
C VAL A 246 -16.01 6.12 2.75
N ARG A 247 -15.64 5.54 3.90
CA ARG A 247 -16.58 4.75 4.73
C ARG A 247 -17.76 5.60 5.18
N GLU A 248 -17.50 6.79 5.70
CA GLU A 248 -18.53 7.72 6.18
C GLU A 248 -19.49 8.14 5.07
N ALA A 249 -18.99 8.50 3.89
CA ALA A 249 -19.82 8.89 2.75
C ALA A 249 -20.76 7.77 2.28
N ASN A 250 -20.45 6.51 2.60
CA ASN A 250 -21.26 5.34 2.27
C ASN A 250 -22.00 4.74 3.48
N GLY A 251 -21.92 5.38 4.65
CA GLY A 251 -22.59 4.92 5.88
C GLY A 251 -22.02 3.63 6.47
N LEU A 252 -20.83 3.17 6.06
CA LEU A 252 -20.18 2.02 6.65
C LEU A 252 -19.50 2.42 7.96
N ARG A 253 -19.88 1.79 9.07
CA ARG A 253 -19.28 2.02 10.39
C ARG A 253 -18.93 0.71 11.08
N TYR A 254 -17.85 0.73 11.86
CA TYR A 254 -17.47 -0.34 12.76
C TYR A 254 -17.76 0.05 14.20
N LYS A 255 -17.86 -0.95 15.08
CA LYS A 255 -18.10 -0.75 16.51
C LYS A 255 -17.04 0.14 17.18
N GLN A 256 -15.82 0.13 16.65
CA GLN A 256 -14.71 0.95 17.11
C GLN A 256 -14.95 2.45 16.90
N ASP A 257 -15.72 2.82 15.87
CA ASP A 257 -16.07 4.21 15.57
C ASP A 257 -16.97 4.81 16.68
N GLU A 258 -17.66 3.97 17.47
CA GLU A 258 -18.49 4.41 18.61
C GLU A 258 -17.68 4.77 19.87
N LYS A 259 -16.49 4.18 20.02
CA LYS A 259 -15.65 4.33 21.24
C LYS A 259 -14.80 5.59 21.23
N VAL A 260 -14.51 6.11 20.05
CA VAL A 260 -13.86 7.40 19.88
C VAL A 260 -15.01 8.34 19.59
N GLY A 261 -15.34 9.25 20.51
CA GLY A 261 -16.31 10.31 20.25
C GLY A 261 -15.79 11.26 19.17
N LEU A 262 -15.71 10.80 17.93
CA LEU A 262 -15.46 11.58 16.74
C LEU A 262 -16.75 12.36 16.46
N LYS A 263 -16.90 13.46 17.19
CA LYS A 263 -17.63 14.63 16.74
C LYS A 263 -16.72 15.49 15.89
#